data_AF-A0A2V7A4S4-F1
#
_entry.id   AF-A0A2V7A4S4-F1
#
_cell.length_a   1.000
_cell.length_b   1.000
_cell.length_c   1.000
_cell.angle_alpha   90.00
_cell.angle_beta   90.00
_cell.angle_gamma   90.00
#
_symmetry.space_group_name_H-M   'P 1'
#
loop_
_entity.id
_entity.type
_entity.pdbx_description
1 polymer ?
#
loop_
_entity_poly.entity_id
_entity_poly.type
_entity_poly.pdbx_seq_one_letter_code
_entity_poly.pdbx_strand_id
1 'polypeptide(L)'
;MLLAMATPRRALRVLHTADVHLDGDSAGPEVHAAQRRVFQRIVDQALAEQADLLLIAGDLFDHNRVPDDTVAFVLAELNRLRQPIVILPGNHDALRTNAIYDRHDFTAAASHVRVIRELNGEVVDFPQLDALVWGRAMEEHEPTFQPLAHIPARDEGRWCLALGHGFFYPDRQRPERSSPIFADEIRDTGWDYVALGHQHVQTDVSQGTVTACYAGAPAIEWVGASPEGAVLRIDFSVEAGIRVESRRLR
;
A
#
# COMPACT_ATOMS: atom_id res chain seq x y z
N MET A 1 -19.27 14.55 -36.82
CA MET A 1 -18.33 14.56 -35.68
C MET A 1 -18.78 13.46 -34.74
N LEU A 2 -18.21 12.26 -34.85
CA LEU A 2 -18.51 11.20 -33.89
C LEU A 2 -17.85 11.60 -32.57
N LEU A 3 -18.64 11.86 -31.53
CA LEU A 3 -18.10 11.84 -30.17
C LEU A 3 -17.61 10.41 -29.93
N ALA A 4 -16.29 10.23 -29.87
CA ALA A 4 -15.72 9.01 -29.32
C ALA A 4 -16.20 8.92 -27.87
N MET A 5 -17.18 8.07 -27.61
CA MET A 5 -17.56 7.78 -26.23
C MET A 5 -16.35 7.09 -25.59
N ALA A 6 -15.79 7.70 -24.55
CA ALA A 6 -14.71 7.09 -23.78
C ALA A 6 -15.16 5.69 -23.37
N THR A 7 -14.32 4.69 -23.65
CA THR A 7 -14.62 3.32 -23.26
C THR A 7 -14.67 3.28 -21.73
N PRO A 8 -15.74 2.76 -21.12
CA PRO A 8 -15.85 2.76 -19.67
C PRO A 8 -14.70 1.95 -19.07
N ARG A 9 -14.04 2.53 -18.06
CA ARG A 9 -12.95 1.88 -17.31
C ARG A 9 -13.38 0.48 -16.87
N ARG A 10 -12.54 -0.53 -17.09
CA ARG A 10 -12.78 -1.90 -16.64
C ARG A 10 -12.99 -1.95 -15.11
N ALA A 11 -13.86 -2.83 -14.62
CA ALA A 11 -13.94 -3.09 -13.18
C ALA A 11 -12.60 -3.61 -12.64
N LEU A 12 -12.21 -3.16 -11.45
CA LEU A 12 -10.92 -3.45 -10.84
C LEU A 12 -11.12 -3.93 -9.41
N ARG A 13 -10.46 -5.03 -9.02
CA ARG A 13 -10.39 -5.47 -7.63
C ARG A 13 -8.97 -5.30 -7.09
N VAL A 14 -8.85 -4.51 -6.04
CA VAL A 14 -7.58 -4.25 -5.36
C VAL A 14 -7.59 -4.85 -3.96
N LEU A 15 -6.48 -5.44 -3.56
CA LEU A 15 -6.21 -5.75 -2.16
C LEU A 15 -5.21 -4.73 -1.61
N HIS A 16 -5.49 -4.14 -0.45
CA HIS A 16 -4.64 -3.15 0.20
C HIS A 16 -4.29 -3.64 1.61
N THR A 17 -2.99 -3.65 1.89
CA THR A 17 -2.39 -3.92 3.20
C THR A 17 -1.27 -2.91 3.48
N ALA A 18 -0.86 -2.79 4.75
CA ALA A 18 0.24 -1.94 5.19
C ALA A 18 0.76 -2.45 6.55
N ASP A 19 1.91 -1.95 7.01
CA ASP A 19 2.36 -2.14 8.40
C ASP A 19 2.47 -3.64 8.79
N VAL A 20 3.03 -4.45 7.90
CA VAL A 20 3.23 -5.89 8.11
C VAL A 20 4.33 -6.14 9.14
N HIS A 21 5.36 -5.28 9.17
CA HIS A 21 6.47 -5.31 10.14
C HIS A 21 7.14 -6.68 10.28
N LEU A 22 7.57 -7.26 9.15
CA LEU A 22 8.25 -8.57 9.15
C LEU A 22 9.59 -8.51 9.89
N ASP A 23 9.79 -9.50 10.77
CA ASP A 23 11.02 -9.86 11.47
C ASP A 23 11.69 -8.74 12.30
N GLY A 24 10.92 -8.13 13.21
CA GLY A 24 11.42 -7.07 14.09
C GLY A 24 12.42 -7.51 15.16
N ASP A 25 13.35 -6.61 15.52
CA ASP A 25 14.51 -6.85 16.40
C ASP A 25 14.12 -7.32 17.82
N SER A 26 12.97 -6.88 18.35
CA SER A 26 12.49 -7.22 19.70
C SER A 26 11.66 -8.51 19.76
N ALA A 27 11.42 -9.15 18.62
CA ALA A 27 10.59 -10.34 18.52
C ALA A 27 11.40 -11.64 18.60
N GLY A 28 10.85 -12.64 19.29
CA GLY A 28 11.41 -14.00 19.30
C GLY A 28 10.99 -14.83 18.08
N PRO A 29 11.61 -16.00 17.86
CA PRO A 29 11.35 -16.84 16.68
C PRO A 29 9.87 -17.20 16.44
N GLU A 30 9.08 -17.35 17.51
CA GLU A 30 7.65 -17.64 17.42
C GLU A 30 6.85 -16.48 16.81
N VAL A 31 7.22 -15.24 17.17
CA VAL A 31 6.60 -14.03 16.64
C VAL A 31 6.97 -13.84 15.18
N HIS A 32 8.25 -14.03 14.81
CA HIS A 32 8.68 -14.00 13.40
C HIS A 32 7.93 -15.04 12.56
N ALA A 33 7.75 -16.26 13.07
CA ALA A 33 6.95 -17.28 12.40
C ALA A 33 5.47 -16.86 12.24
N ALA A 34 4.88 -16.19 13.25
CA ALA A 34 3.53 -15.67 13.16
C ALA A 34 3.40 -14.53 12.12
N GLN A 35 4.38 -13.62 12.07
CA GLN A 35 4.50 -12.56 11.07
C GLN A 35 4.54 -13.11 9.65
N ARG A 36 5.40 -14.10 9.41
CA ARG A 36 5.49 -14.79 8.13
C ARG A 36 4.18 -15.50 7.75
N ARG A 37 3.51 -16.16 8.70
CA ARG A 37 2.18 -16.76 8.45
C ARG A 37 1.11 -15.73 8.10
N VAL A 38 1.14 -14.55 8.73
CA VAL A 38 0.22 -13.46 8.37
C VAL A 38 0.49 -12.98 6.94
N PHE A 39 1.76 -12.81 6.55
CA PHE A 39 2.08 -12.45 5.17
C PHE A 39 1.64 -13.51 4.15
N GLN A 40 1.82 -14.79 4.46
CA GLN A 40 1.28 -15.90 3.67
C GLN A 40 -0.24 -15.77 3.49
N ARG A 41 -0.97 -15.50 4.57
CA ARG A 41 -2.44 -15.33 4.51
C ARG A 41 -2.86 -14.12 3.67
N ILE A 42 -2.08 -13.04 3.67
CA ILE A 42 -2.33 -11.89 2.77
C ILE A 42 -2.26 -12.33 1.30
N VAL A 43 -1.21 -13.08 0.95
CA VAL A 43 -1.02 -13.63 -0.40
C VAL A 43 -2.12 -14.62 -0.75
N ASP A 44 -2.49 -15.51 0.17
CA ASP A 44 -3.61 -16.45 0.00
C ASP A 44 -4.93 -15.72 -0.21
N GLN A 45 -5.18 -14.64 0.53
CA GLN A 45 -6.37 -13.81 0.38
C GLN A 45 -6.40 -13.11 -0.97
N ALA A 46 -5.26 -12.62 -1.48
CA ALA A 46 -5.17 -12.02 -2.81
C ALA A 46 -5.52 -13.03 -3.92
N LEU A 47 -5.06 -14.28 -3.79
CA LEU A 47 -5.42 -15.38 -4.70
C LEU A 47 -6.90 -15.72 -4.61
N ALA A 48 -7.43 -15.88 -3.39
CA ALA A 48 -8.81 -16.30 -3.15
C ALA A 48 -9.83 -15.25 -3.64
N GLU A 49 -9.53 -13.97 -3.45
CA GLU A 49 -10.37 -12.86 -3.93
C GLU A 49 -10.19 -12.58 -5.43
N GLN A 50 -9.23 -13.24 -6.09
CA GLN A 50 -8.84 -12.99 -7.47
C GLN A 50 -8.53 -11.50 -7.69
N ALA A 51 -7.71 -10.91 -6.80
CA ALA A 51 -7.33 -9.51 -6.90
C ALA A 51 -6.58 -9.24 -8.21
N ASP A 52 -6.92 -8.13 -8.87
CA ASP A 52 -6.24 -7.64 -10.06
C ASP A 52 -4.94 -6.91 -9.71
N LEU A 53 -4.82 -6.39 -8.48
CA LEU A 53 -3.68 -5.61 -8.00
C LEU A 53 -3.56 -5.75 -6.48
N LEU A 54 -2.32 -5.91 -5.99
CA LEU A 54 -2.00 -5.83 -4.55
C LEU A 54 -1.22 -4.54 -4.27
N LEU A 55 -1.68 -3.76 -3.30
CA LEU A 55 -1.01 -2.58 -2.78
C LEU A 55 -0.47 -2.85 -1.37
N ILE A 56 0.82 -2.57 -1.16
CA ILE A 56 1.48 -2.60 0.15
C ILE A 56 1.92 -1.17 0.47
N ALA A 57 1.16 -0.49 1.34
CA ALA A 57 1.31 0.95 1.61
C ALA A 57 2.28 1.24 2.77
N GLY A 58 3.47 0.66 2.72
CA GLY A 58 4.56 0.90 3.68
C GLY A 58 4.71 -0.13 4.79
N ASP A 59 5.88 -0.08 5.42
CA ASP A 59 6.30 -0.90 6.56
C ASP A 59 6.05 -2.40 6.32
N LEU A 60 6.52 -2.90 5.17
CA LEU A 60 6.54 -4.34 4.89
C LEU A 60 7.53 -5.04 5.80
N PHE A 61 8.67 -4.40 6.05
CA PHE A 61 9.72 -4.87 6.94
C PHE A 61 9.80 -3.96 8.18
N ASP A 62 10.06 -4.56 9.34
CA ASP A 62 10.19 -3.80 10.60
C ASP A 62 11.44 -2.89 10.61
N HIS A 63 12.44 -3.18 9.76
CA HIS A 63 13.56 -2.26 9.50
C HIS A 63 14.35 -2.68 8.25
N ASN A 64 15.16 -1.76 7.72
CA ASN A 64 16.06 -2.02 6.57
C ASN A 64 17.14 -3.11 6.77
N ARG A 65 17.33 -3.60 7.99
CA ARG A 65 18.38 -4.58 8.38
C ARG A 65 17.86 -5.99 8.60
N VAL A 66 16.61 -6.29 8.23
CA VAL A 66 16.07 -7.65 8.35
C VAL A 66 16.95 -8.66 7.61
N PRO A 67 17.00 -9.93 8.06
CA PRO A 67 17.78 -10.97 7.42
C PRO A 67 17.40 -11.18 5.94
N ASP A 68 18.36 -11.57 5.11
CA ASP A 68 18.11 -11.85 3.69
C ASP A 68 17.14 -13.02 3.49
N ASP A 69 17.08 -13.97 4.44
CA ASP A 69 16.10 -15.07 4.45
C ASP A 69 14.65 -14.56 4.62
N THR A 70 14.46 -13.39 5.22
CA THR A 70 13.16 -12.71 5.31
C THR A 70 12.75 -12.18 3.94
N VAL A 71 13.70 -11.56 3.23
CA VAL A 71 13.46 -11.03 1.88
C VAL A 71 13.21 -12.16 0.88
N ALA A 72 13.99 -13.24 0.95
CA ALA A 72 13.81 -14.42 0.11
C ALA A 72 12.43 -15.06 0.34
N PHE A 73 11.98 -15.13 1.59
CA PHE A 73 10.63 -15.57 1.92
C PHE A 73 9.56 -14.67 1.31
N VAL A 74 9.68 -13.35 1.47
CA VAL A 74 8.74 -12.39 0.89
C VAL A 74 8.66 -12.54 -0.62
N LEU A 75 9.80 -12.60 -1.31
CA LEU A 75 9.86 -12.78 -2.76
C LEU A 75 9.25 -14.11 -3.21
N ALA A 76 9.46 -15.19 -2.45
CA ALA A 76 8.85 -16.48 -2.75
C ALA A 76 7.31 -16.41 -2.68
N GLU A 77 6.77 -15.78 -1.63
CA GLU A 77 5.33 -15.59 -1.47
C GLU A 77 4.74 -14.67 -2.54
N LEU A 78 5.38 -13.52 -2.83
CA LEU A 78 4.94 -12.61 -3.90
C LEU A 78 4.99 -13.28 -5.29
N ASN A 79 5.90 -14.23 -5.52
CA ASN A 79 5.98 -15.00 -6.77
C ASN A 79 4.87 -16.05 -6.95
N ARG A 80 4.08 -16.33 -5.90
CA ARG A 80 2.85 -17.12 -6.02
C ARG A 80 1.76 -16.34 -6.76
N LEU A 81 1.82 -15.01 -6.71
CA LEU A 81 0.94 -14.10 -7.42
C LEU A 81 1.43 -13.89 -8.87
N ARG A 82 0.50 -13.57 -9.77
CA ARG A 82 0.79 -13.27 -11.19
C ARG A 82 0.35 -11.87 -11.61
N GLN A 83 -0.56 -11.29 -10.85
CA GLN A 83 -1.03 -9.94 -11.02
C GLN A 83 0.01 -8.93 -10.52
N PRO A 84 -0.08 -7.65 -10.95
CA PRO A 84 0.79 -6.61 -10.45
C PRO A 84 0.73 -6.40 -8.95
N ILE A 85 1.85 -5.97 -8.38
CA ILE A 85 2.04 -5.66 -6.96
C ILE A 85 2.80 -4.35 -6.88
N VAL A 86 2.29 -3.38 -6.11
CA VAL A 86 2.99 -2.12 -5.85
C VAL A 86 3.29 -2.01 -4.37
N ILE A 87 4.56 -1.74 -4.06
CA ILE A 87 5.08 -1.54 -2.71
C ILE A 87 5.52 -0.09 -2.61
N LEU A 88 4.94 0.65 -1.66
CA LEU A 88 5.50 1.90 -1.19
C LEU A 88 6.35 1.60 0.05
N PRO A 89 7.63 2.00 0.13
CA PRO A 89 8.40 1.99 1.37
C PRO A 89 7.78 2.91 2.44
N GLY A 90 7.69 2.43 3.69
CA GLY A 90 7.22 3.18 4.85
C GLY A 90 8.36 3.85 5.62
N ASN A 91 8.15 4.17 6.90
CA ASN A 91 9.20 4.80 7.71
C ASN A 91 10.19 3.79 8.32
N HIS A 92 9.81 2.53 8.51
CA HIS A 92 10.68 1.48 9.03
C HIS A 92 11.64 0.94 7.94
N ASP A 93 11.13 0.80 6.73
CA ASP A 93 11.86 0.35 5.54
C ASP A 93 12.11 1.46 4.51
N ALA A 94 12.17 2.71 4.99
CA ALA A 94 12.45 3.92 4.18
C ALA A 94 13.69 3.79 3.28
N LEU A 95 13.72 4.54 2.17
CA LEU A 95 14.80 4.54 1.17
C LEU A 95 16.05 5.30 1.61
N ARG A 96 16.50 5.04 2.84
CA ARG A 96 17.80 5.49 3.33
C ARG A 96 18.91 4.78 2.58
N THR A 97 20.13 5.32 2.65
CA THR A 97 21.31 4.65 2.08
C THR A 97 21.40 3.19 2.56
N ASN A 98 21.55 2.26 1.61
CA ASN A 98 21.63 0.82 1.88
C ASN A 98 20.30 0.26 2.43
N ALA A 99 19.17 0.84 2.01
CA ALA A 99 17.85 0.33 2.29
C ALA A 99 17.69 -1.09 1.75
N ILE A 100 16.74 -1.83 2.30
CA ILE A 100 16.46 -3.20 1.87
C ILE A 100 16.17 -3.29 0.36
N TYR A 101 15.50 -2.27 -0.18
CA TYR A 101 15.18 -2.14 -1.61
C TYR A 101 16.40 -1.76 -2.48
N ASP A 102 17.49 -1.26 -1.90
CA ASP A 102 18.77 -1.08 -2.61
C ASP A 102 19.57 -2.39 -2.63
N ARG A 103 19.54 -3.15 -1.52
CA ARG A 103 20.26 -4.41 -1.38
C ARG A 103 19.65 -5.55 -2.19
N HIS A 104 18.34 -5.47 -2.43
CA HIS A 104 17.57 -6.52 -3.12
C HIS A 104 16.73 -5.92 -4.24
N ASP A 105 16.92 -6.42 -5.47
CA ASP A 105 16.14 -5.99 -6.63
C ASP A 105 14.84 -6.81 -6.73
N PHE A 106 13.76 -6.28 -6.13
CA PHE A 106 12.44 -6.89 -6.15
C PHE A 106 11.87 -7.03 -7.56
N THR A 107 12.14 -6.07 -8.44
CA THR A 107 11.61 -6.08 -9.82
C THR A 107 12.34 -7.10 -10.69
N ALA A 108 13.65 -7.28 -10.51
CA ALA A 108 14.38 -8.36 -11.17
C ALA A 108 13.97 -9.75 -10.64
N ALA A 109 13.72 -9.87 -9.34
CA ALA A 109 13.30 -11.13 -8.72
C ALA A 109 11.84 -11.50 -9.02
N ALA A 110 10.98 -10.52 -9.27
CA ALA A 110 9.57 -10.69 -9.60
C ALA A 110 9.09 -9.54 -10.51
N SER A 111 9.03 -9.77 -11.83
CA SER A 111 8.74 -8.72 -12.83
C SER A 111 7.39 -8.00 -12.67
N HIS A 112 6.44 -8.61 -11.95
CA HIS A 112 5.13 -8.04 -11.61
C HIS A 112 5.16 -7.20 -10.32
N VAL A 113 6.28 -7.14 -9.62
CA VAL A 113 6.48 -6.32 -8.41
C VAL A 113 7.15 -5.00 -8.79
N ARG A 114 6.54 -3.90 -8.37
CA ARG A 114 7.06 -2.54 -8.48
C ARG A 114 7.22 -1.94 -7.10
N VAL A 115 8.42 -1.48 -6.79
CA VAL A 115 8.68 -0.69 -5.59
C VAL A 115 8.72 0.77 -6.02
N ILE A 116 7.94 1.63 -5.36
CA ILE A 116 7.97 3.08 -5.58
C ILE A 116 9.28 3.63 -5.01
N ARG A 117 10.08 4.30 -5.83
CA ARG A 117 11.42 4.78 -5.44
C ARG A 117 11.63 6.29 -5.54
N GLU A 118 10.83 6.98 -6.35
CA GLU A 118 11.05 8.41 -6.57
C GLU A 118 10.60 9.28 -5.38
N LEU A 119 11.52 10.09 -4.86
CA LEU A 119 11.29 10.98 -3.72
C LEU A 119 10.35 12.16 -4.04
N ASN A 120 10.17 12.47 -5.33
CA ASN A 120 9.23 13.48 -5.82
C ASN A 120 7.93 12.87 -6.37
N GLY A 121 7.74 11.56 -6.21
CA GLY A 121 6.58 10.85 -6.71
C GLY A 121 6.84 10.08 -8.00
N GLU A 122 6.28 8.87 -8.09
CA GLU A 122 6.38 7.96 -9.23
C GLU A 122 4.98 7.54 -9.64
N VAL A 123 4.69 7.53 -10.96
CA VAL A 123 3.48 6.92 -11.50
C VAL A 123 3.85 5.59 -12.15
N VAL A 124 3.18 4.53 -11.72
CA VAL A 124 3.23 3.19 -12.32
C VAL A 124 1.96 2.99 -13.14
N ASP A 125 2.13 2.80 -14.44
CA ASP A 125 1.04 2.61 -15.40
C ASP A 125 0.70 1.12 -15.58
N PHE A 126 -0.58 0.76 -15.40
CA PHE A 126 -1.13 -0.57 -15.69
C PHE A 126 -2.26 -0.51 -16.75
N PRO A 127 -1.92 -0.40 -18.04
CA PRO A 127 -2.91 -0.26 -19.12
C PRO A 127 -3.93 -1.40 -19.16
N GLN A 128 -3.52 -2.63 -18.85
CA GLN A 128 -4.38 -3.81 -18.81
C GLN A 128 -5.46 -3.79 -17.71
N LEU A 129 -5.31 -2.89 -16.75
CA LEU A 129 -6.22 -2.67 -15.62
C LEU A 129 -6.99 -1.35 -15.74
N ASP A 130 -6.75 -0.57 -16.81
CA ASP A 130 -7.15 0.84 -16.90
C ASP A 130 -6.74 1.65 -15.66
N ALA A 131 -5.61 1.33 -15.01
CA ALA A 131 -5.26 1.90 -13.70
C ALA A 131 -3.88 2.58 -13.68
N LEU A 132 -3.77 3.68 -12.94
CA LEU A 132 -2.52 4.34 -12.58
C LEU A 132 -2.34 4.22 -11.07
N VAL A 133 -1.13 3.87 -10.64
CA VAL A 133 -0.75 3.87 -9.23
C VAL A 133 0.32 4.90 -9.01
N TRP A 134 0.12 5.81 -8.07
CA TRP A 134 1.12 6.80 -7.68
C TRP A 134 1.54 6.62 -6.24
N GLY A 135 2.78 6.94 -5.93
CA GLY A 135 3.25 7.09 -4.56
C GLY A 135 4.48 7.98 -4.52
N ARG A 136 4.79 8.50 -3.33
CA ARG A 136 5.99 9.28 -3.08
C ARG A 136 6.85 8.57 -2.05
N ALA A 137 8.04 8.14 -2.46
CA ALA A 137 8.92 7.40 -1.56
C ALA A 137 9.45 8.29 -0.44
N MET A 138 9.58 7.69 0.75
CA MET A 138 10.13 8.34 1.94
C MET A 138 11.61 7.98 2.08
N GLU A 139 12.47 9.00 2.13
CA GLU A 139 13.87 8.84 2.54
C GLU A 139 14.00 8.97 4.07
N GLU A 140 13.32 9.97 4.64
CA GLU A 140 13.32 10.22 6.07
C GLU A 140 11.92 10.58 6.61
N HIS A 141 11.63 10.09 7.81
CA HIS A 141 10.36 10.31 8.49
C HIS A 141 10.40 11.62 9.29
N GLU A 142 10.29 12.74 8.59
CA GLU A 142 10.34 14.08 9.16
C GLU A 142 8.98 14.82 9.12
N PRO A 143 8.76 15.84 9.97
CA PRO A 143 7.57 16.69 9.93
C PRO A 143 7.36 17.44 8.60
N THR A 144 8.42 17.59 7.81
CA THR A 144 8.42 18.29 6.51
C THR A 144 8.05 17.38 5.34
N PHE A 145 8.15 16.05 5.50
CA PHE A 145 7.76 15.12 4.46
C PHE A 145 6.24 15.10 4.31
N GLN A 146 5.72 15.36 3.13
CA GLN A 146 4.28 15.33 2.85
C GLN A 146 4.00 14.15 1.90
N PRO A 147 3.40 13.04 2.37
CA PRO A 147 3.27 11.82 1.57
C PRO A 147 2.51 11.99 0.25
N LEU A 148 1.57 12.95 0.18
CA LEU A 148 0.75 13.21 -1.01
C LEU A 148 1.20 14.43 -1.84
N ALA A 149 2.30 15.09 -1.47
CA ALA A 149 2.78 16.23 -2.25
C ALA A 149 3.27 15.78 -3.63
N HIS A 150 3.10 16.65 -4.63
CA HIS A 150 3.44 16.43 -6.04
C HIS A 150 2.62 15.34 -6.75
N ILE A 151 1.53 14.86 -6.15
CA ILE A 151 0.59 13.99 -6.86
C ILE A 151 0.08 14.69 -8.14
N PRO A 152 0.15 14.02 -9.31
CA PRO A 152 -0.27 14.63 -10.56
C PRO A 152 -1.80 14.73 -10.66
N ALA A 153 -2.25 15.55 -11.60
CA ALA A 153 -3.68 15.63 -11.94
C ALA A 153 -4.20 14.24 -12.35
N ARG A 154 -5.43 13.94 -11.95
CA ARG A 154 -6.11 12.68 -12.30
C ARG A 154 -6.32 12.57 -13.81
N ASP A 155 -6.11 11.36 -14.33
CA ASP A 155 -6.57 10.96 -15.66
C ASP A 155 -7.99 10.40 -15.55
N GLU A 156 -8.98 11.09 -16.12
CA GLU A 156 -10.39 10.68 -16.07
C GLU A 156 -10.67 9.36 -16.81
N GLY A 157 -9.79 8.97 -17.73
CA GLY A 157 -9.86 7.71 -18.47
C GLY A 157 -9.31 6.51 -17.70
N ARG A 158 -8.71 6.73 -16.52
CA ARG A 158 -8.04 5.69 -15.72
C ARG A 158 -8.58 5.64 -14.30
N TRP A 159 -8.52 4.49 -13.64
CA TRP A 159 -8.60 4.41 -12.18
C TRP A 159 -7.30 4.94 -11.60
N CYS A 160 -7.36 6.01 -10.81
CA CYS A 160 -6.17 6.62 -10.22
C CYS A 160 -6.10 6.27 -8.73
N LEU A 161 -5.08 5.51 -8.33
CA LEU A 161 -4.86 5.04 -6.96
C LEU A 161 -3.55 5.59 -6.40
N ALA A 162 -3.58 6.23 -5.23
CA ALA A 162 -2.39 6.74 -4.57
C ALA A 162 -2.00 5.88 -3.36
N LEU A 163 -0.71 5.74 -3.09
CA LEU A 163 -0.19 5.18 -1.83
C LEU A 163 0.44 6.31 -1.03
N GLY A 164 0.18 6.32 0.28
CA GLY A 164 0.82 7.23 1.23
C GLY A 164 1.10 6.52 2.56
N HIS A 165 2.13 6.96 3.27
CA HIS A 165 2.49 6.43 4.58
C HIS A 165 2.79 7.58 5.54
N GLY A 166 1.92 7.79 6.53
CA GLY A 166 2.00 8.95 7.42
C GLY A 166 0.74 9.18 8.27
N PHE A 167 0.74 10.25 9.07
CA PHE A 167 -0.34 10.55 10.01
C PHE A 167 -1.42 11.44 9.39
N PHE A 168 -2.68 11.02 9.48
CA PHE A 168 -3.81 11.82 9.04
C PHE A 168 -4.14 12.95 10.01
N TYR A 169 -4.42 14.12 9.46
CA TYR A 169 -4.87 15.31 10.16
C TYR A 169 -6.15 15.86 9.52
N PRO A 170 -7.25 16.02 10.28
CA PRO A 170 -8.52 16.51 9.73
C PRO A 170 -8.44 17.98 9.27
N ASP A 171 -7.53 18.76 9.86
CA ASP A 171 -7.37 20.18 9.59
C ASP A 171 -5.89 20.55 9.44
N ARG A 172 -5.61 21.61 8.67
CA ARG A 172 -4.24 22.15 8.59
C ARG A 172 -3.85 22.77 9.93
N GLN A 173 -2.83 22.19 10.52
CA GLN A 173 -2.23 22.65 11.76
C GLN A 173 -0.73 22.37 11.73
N ARG A 174 0.00 22.95 12.68
CA ARG A 174 1.40 22.55 12.89
C ARG A 174 1.40 21.07 13.28
N PRO A 175 2.03 20.18 12.49
CA PRO A 175 1.99 18.76 12.78
C PRO A 175 2.80 18.48 14.05
N GLU A 176 2.24 17.65 14.92
CA GLU A 176 2.93 17.15 16.12
C GLU A 176 3.80 15.93 15.81
N ARG A 177 3.53 15.28 14.68
CA ARG A 177 4.20 14.05 14.23
C ARG A 177 4.79 14.23 12.83
N SER A 178 5.69 13.34 12.47
CA SER A 178 6.30 13.31 11.14
C SER A 178 5.30 12.87 10.06
N SER A 179 5.58 13.21 8.81
CA SER A 179 4.82 12.74 7.66
C SER A 179 3.30 13.03 7.72
N PRO A 180 2.88 14.29 7.93
CA PRO A 180 1.46 14.63 7.97
C PRO A 180 0.77 14.46 6.61
N ILE A 181 -0.47 13.97 6.64
CA ILE A 181 -1.41 13.89 5.52
C ILE A 181 -2.65 14.66 5.94
N PHE A 182 -2.89 15.82 5.34
CA PHE A 182 -4.04 16.64 5.68
C PHE A 182 -5.28 16.25 4.86
N ALA A 183 -6.47 16.45 5.44
CA ALA A 183 -7.74 16.11 4.78
C ALA A 183 -7.96 16.85 3.45
N ASP A 184 -7.50 18.09 3.35
CA ASP A 184 -7.55 18.84 2.09
C ASP A 184 -6.64 18.23 1.03
N GLU A 185 -5.46 17.72 1.40
CA GLU A 185 -4.55 17.03 0.48
C GLU A 185 -5.20 15.78 -0.12
N ILE A 186 -5.91 14.98 0.67
CA ILE A 186 -6.68 13.82 0.17
C ILE A 186 -7.79 14.29 -0.77
N ARG A 187 -8.62 15.24 -0.33
CA ARG A 187 -9.75 15.76 -1.12
C ARG A 187 -9.29 16.31 -2.47
N ASP A 188 -8.24 17.11 -2.45
CA ASP A 188 -7.78 17.89 -3.59
C ASP A 188 -6.95 17.05 -4.58
N THR A 189 -6.57 15.81 -4.22
CA THR A 189 -6.08 14.85 -5.21
C THR A 189 -7.10 14.67 -6.34
N GLY A 190 -8.39 14.56 -6.00
CA GLY A 190 -9.44 14.14 -6.92
C GLY A 190 -9.29 12.68 -7.40
N TRP A 191 -8.36 11.90 -6.86
CA TRP A 191 -8.09 10.51 -7.24
C TRP A 191 -9.19 9.57 -6.75
N ASP A 192 -9.25 8.36 -7.30
CA ASP A 192 -10.34 7.42 -7.00
C ASP A 192 -10.13 6.75 -5.63
N TYR A 193 -8.88 6.40 -5.28
CA TYR A 193 -8.56 5.78 -3.99
C TYR A 193 -7.18 6.17 -3.44
N VAL A 194 -7.08 6.40 -2.13
CA VAL A 194 -5.81 6.59 -1.42
C VAL A 194 -5.61 5.47 -0.40
N ALA A 195 -4.64 4.60 -0.68
CA ALA A 195 -4.18 3.53 0.17
C ALA A 195 -3.18 4.07 1.20
N LEU A 196 -3.56 4.09 2.47
CA LEU A 196 -2.72 4.60 3.55
C LEU A 196 -2.19 3.48 4.46
N GLY A 197 -0.90 3.58 4.81
CA GLY A 197 -0.30 2.87 5.95
C GLY A 197 0.16 3.84 7.03
N HIS A 198 0.80 3.32 8.09
CA HIS A 198 1.34 3.98 9.28
C HIS A 198 0.43 3.91 10.52
N GLN A 199 -0.89 3.91 10.30
CA GLN A 199 -1.85 3.74 11.38
C GLN A 199 -2.26 2.27 11.46
N HIS A 200 -1.88 1.61 12.55
CA HIS A 200 -2.11 0.17 12.74
C HIS A 200 -3.58 -0.21 12.92
N VAL A 201 -4.49 0.77 13.06
CA VAL A 201 -5.93 0.56 13.15
C VAL A 201 -6.58 0.92 11.82
N GLN A 202 -7.31 -0.04 11.23
CA GLN A 202 -8.08 0.18 10.02
C GLN A 202 -9.04 1.37 10.22
N THR A 203 -8.92 2.40 9.37
CA THR A 203 -9.65 3.66 9.54
C THR A 203 -10.05 4.23 8.18
N ASP A 204 -11.31 4.63 8.04
CA ASP A 204 -11.78 5.39 6.88
C ASP A 204 -11.53 6.88 7.14
N VAL A 205 -10.77 7.51 6.24
CA VAL A 205 -10.44 8.94 6.26
C VAL A 205 -10.82 9.61 4.94
N SER A 206 -11.78 9.05 4.21
CA SER A 206 -12.26 9.55 2.91
C SER A 206 -12.65 11.03 2.98
N GLN A 207 -12.32 11.79 1.94
CA GLN A 207 -12.55 13.24 1.89
C GLN A 207 -13.22 13.64 0.58
N GLY A 208 -14.36 14.33 0.69
CA GLY A 208 -15.15 14.70 -0.49
C GLY A 208 -15.57 13.46 -1.29
N THR A 209 -15.11 13.37 -2.54
CA THR A 209 -15.37 12.22 -3.43
C THR A 209 -14.24 11.20 -3.45
N VAL A 210 -13.14 11.45 -2.73
CA VAL A 210 -11.95 10.60 -2.71
C VAL A 210 -12.06 9.59 -1.57
N THR A 211 -12.10 8.30 -1.93
CA THR A 211 -12.06 7.22 -0.94
C THR A 211 -10.64 7.09 -0.40
N ALA A 212 -10.45 7.13 0.92
CA ALA A 212 -9.12 7.01 1.52
C ALA A 212 -9.20 6.18 2.80
N CYS A 213 -8.35 5.16 2.92
CA CYS A 213 -8.39 4.28 4.09
C CYS A 213 -6.99 3.90 4.54
N TYR A 214 -6.81 3.85 5.86
CA TYR A 214 -5.75 3.08 6.48
C TYR A 214 -6.14 1.60 6.48
N ALA A 215 -5.27 0.74 5.97
CA ALA A 215 -5.49 -0.72 6.03
C ALA A 215 -5.42 -1.24 7.48
N GLY A 216 -4.62 -0.60 8.32
CA GLY A 216 -4.23 -1.15 9.61
C GLY A 216 -3.12 -2.18 9.47
N ALA A 217 -2.50 -2.53 10.60
CA ALA A 217 -1.57 -3.63 10.64
C ALA A 217 -2.35 -4.94 10.47
N PRO A 218 -1.91 -5.87 9.61
CA PRO A 218 -2.61 -7.13 9.37
C PRO A 218 -2.52 -8.08 10.55
N ALA A 219 -1.83 -7.74 11.63
CA ALA A 219 -2.01 -8.34 12.95
C ALA A 219 -1.55 -7.36 14.04
N ILE A 220 -2.39 -7.20 15.06
CA ILE A 220 -2.14 -6.28 16.18
C ILE A 220 -1.47 -7.01 17.36
N GLU A 221 -1.71 -8.33 17.49
CA GLU A 221 -1.10 -9.19 18.50
C GLU A 221 -0.43 -10.39 17.84
N TRP A 222 0.89 -10.52 18.01
CA TRP A 222 1.69 -11.61 17.43
C TRP A 222 1.81 -12.82 18.36
N VAL A 223 1.07 -12.84 19.48
CA VAL A 223 1.15 -13.85 20.54
C VAL A 223 -0.13 -14.70 20.52
N GLY A 224 -0.03 -15.95 20.08
CA GLY A 224 -1.15 -16.90 20.06
C GLY A 224 -1.24 -17.75 18.79
N ALA A 225 -2.11 -18.77 18.81
CA ALA A 225 -2.23 -19.78 17.74
C ALA A 225 -2.86 -19.27 16.42
N SER A 226 -3.44 -18.06 16.39
CA SER A 226 -3.90 -17.41 15.17
C SER A 226 -4.10 -15.91 15.41
N PRO A 227 -3.12 -15.05 15.06
CA PRO A 227 -3.39 -13.62 14.98
C PRO A 227 -4.58 -13.38 14.04
N GLU A 228 -5.64 -12.74 14.57
CA GLU A 228 -6.76 -12.26 13.77
C GLU A 228 -6.30 -11.00 13.04
N GLY A 229 -6.12 -11.14 11.74
CA GLY A 229 -5.67 -10.08 10.85
C GLY A 229 -6.73 -9.66 9.86
N ALA A 230 -6.56 -8.48 9.23
CA ALA A 230 -7.38 -8.09 8.10
C ALA A 230 -6.57 -7.35 7.04
N VAL A 231 -7.10 -7.38 5.82
CA VAL A 231 -6.70 -6.54 4.69
C VAL A 231 -7.95 -5.87 4.13
N LEU A 232 -7.78 -4.82 3.36
CA LEU A 232 -8.88 -4.18 2.65
C LEU A 232 -9.02 -4.75 1.25
N ARG A 233 -10.23 -5.15 0.87
CA ARG A 233 -10.61 -5.36 -0.53
C ARG A 233 -11.34 -4.14 -1.04
N ILE A 234 -10.93 -3.63 -2.20
CA ILE A 234 -11.54 -2.48 -2.84
C ILE A 234 -12.02 -2.91 -4.22
N ASP A 235 -13.33 -2.83 -4.45
CA ASP A 235 -13.95 -3.10 -5.75
C ASP A 235 -14.31 -1.76 -6.41
N PHE A 236 -13.72 -1.50 -7.57
CA PHE A 236 -13.99 -0.32 -8.41
C PHE A 236 -14.93 -0.70 -9.56
N SER A 237 -15.99 0.07 -9.72
CA SER A 237 -16.96 -0.08 -10.80
C SER A 237 -17.46 1.28 -11.24
N VAL A 238 -17.59 1.49 -12.56
CA VAL A 238 -18.23 2.71 -13.10
C VAL A 238 -19.70 2.77 -12.68
N GLU A 239 -20.37 1.61 -12.57
CA GLU A 239 -21.80 1.53 -12.24
C GLU A 239 -22.06 1.53 -10.72
N ALA A 240 -21.27 0.77 -9.96
CA ALA A 240 -21.47 0.57 -8.53
C ALA A 240 -20.61 1.48 -7.63
N GLY A 241 -19.73 2.30 -8.23
CA GLY A 241 -18.77 3.12 -7.50
C GLY A 241 -17.63 2.29 -6.89
N ILE A 242 -17.02 2.85 -5.83
CA ILE A 242 -15.91 2.24 -5.10
C ILE A 242 -16.45 1.67 -3.79
N ARG A 243 -16.21 0.39 -3.54
CA ARG A 243 -16.62 -0.29 -2.29
C ARG A 243 -15.40 -0.82 -1.58
N VAL A 244 -15.27 -0.49 -0.30
CA VAL A 244 -14.19 -0.96 0.58
C VAL A 244 -14.77 -1.96 1.57
N GLU A 245 -14.18 -3.14 1.63
CA GLU A 245 -14.59 -4.19 2.55
C GLU A 245 -13.38 -4.77 3.29
N SER A 246 -13.48 -4.89 4.61
CA SER A 246 -12.48 -5.59 5.41
C SER A 246 -12.55 -7.09 5.17
N ARG A 247 -11.39 -7.73 5.01
CA ARG A 247 -11.23 -9.17 4.79
C ARG A 247 -10.33 -9.76 5.83
N ARG A 248 -10.93 -10.58 6.70
CA ARG A 248 -10.18 -11.29 7.74
C ARG A 248 -9.27 -12.33 7.12
N LEU A 249 -8.01 -12.33 7.55
CA LEU A 249 -7.01 -13.34 7.21
C LEU A 249 -7.31 -14.61 8.01
N ARG A 250 -7.57 -15.72 7.31
CA ARG A 250 -7.90 -17.03 7.92
C ARG A 250 -6.71 -17.98 7.83
#